data_AF-A0A9W6VC86-F1
#
_entry.id   AF-A0A9W6VC86-F1
#
_cell.length_a   1.000
_cell.length_b   1.000
_cell.length_c   1.000
_cell.angle_alpha   90.00
_cell.angle_beta   90.00
_cell.angle_gamma   90.00
#
_symmetry.space_group_name_H-M   'P 1'
#
loop_
_entity.id
_entity.type
_entity.pdbx_description
1 polymer ?
#
loop_
_entity_poly.entity_id
_entity_poly.type
_entity_poly.pdbx_seq_one_letter_code
_entity_poly.pdbx_strand_id
1 'polypeptide(L)'
;MGRDEVAGEVFGGERAGEVRVWEEGDAVTALKYSYLFWPCLVEVDGAVFVRLDGNSDSGLAELVKERAVGYRGGWADCVDSYNRFEVEQLFRAWHGQREWDGELHWELGEVLVRTWRARLAEGYPDRRFEVLLLEPEDGFGTRIDVRQVTPAVVTPDWWRG
;
A
#
# COMPACT_ATOMS: atom_id res chain seq x y z
N MET A 1 -38.18 -28.42 -56.31
CA MET A 1 -38.49 -27.09 -56.86
C MET A 1 -39.66 -26.54 -56.06
N GLY A 2 -39.61 -25.51 -55.22
CA GLY A 2 -38.57 -24.74 -54.53
C GLY A 2 -39.05 -24.55 -53.06
N ARG A 3 -38.18 -24.42 -52.07
CA ARG A 3 -37.77 -23.14 -51.45
C ARG A 3 -38.90 -22.09 -51.43
N ASP A 4 -39.39 -21.76 -50.23
CA ASP A 4 -39.04 -20.47 -49.63
C ASP A 4 -39.30 -20.46 -48.10
N GLU A 5 -38.20 -20.36 -47.37
CA GLU A 5 -38.12 -19.81 -46.02
C GLU A 5 -38.43 -18.31 -46.09
N VAL A 6 -39.31 -17.82 -45.23
CA VAL A 6 -39.42 -16.38 -44.94
C VAL A 6 -38.90 -16.15 -43.53
N ALA A 7 -37.70 -15.59 -43.45
CA ALA A 7 -37.13 -14.99 -42.25
C ALA A 7 -37.80 -13.63 -41.98
N GLY A 8 -38.00 -13.31 -40.70
CA GLY A 8 -38.54 -12.03 -40.25
C GLY A 8 -38.24 -11.80 -38.77
N GLU A 9 -36.97 -11.48 -38.51
CA GLU A 9 -36.43 -10.64 -37.43
C GLU A 9 -37.04 -10.77 -36.02
N VAL A 10 -36.41 -11.61 -35.19
CA VAL A 10 -36.45 -11.45 -33.74
C VAL A 10 -35.33 -10.49 -33.35
N PHE A 11 -35.73 -9.32 -32.83
CA PHE A 11 -34.87 -8.28 -32.29
C PHE A 11 -33.68 -8.86 -31.53
N GLY A 12 -32.49 -8.64 -32.09
CA GLY A 12 -31.22 -8.88 -31.43
C GLY A 12 -31.07 -7.90 -30.28
N GLY A 13 -31.55 -8.29 -29.10
CA GLY A 13 -31.10 -7.68 -27.86
C GLY A 13 -29.60 -7.91 -27.76
N GLU A 14 -28.82 -6.84 -27.84
CA GLU A 14 -27.41 -6.84 -27.42
C GLU A 14 -27.36 -7.43 -26.00
N ARG A 15 -26.98 -8.71 -25.92
CA ARG A 15 -26.61 -9.31 -24.65
C ARG A 15 -25.45 -8.48 -24.15
N ALA A 16 -25.66 -7.84 -22.99
CA ALA A 16 -24.62 -7.23 -22.18
C ALA A 16 -23.35 -8.07 -22.31
N GLY A 17 -22.28 -7.43 -22.79
CA GLY A 17 -21.01 -8.10 -23.04
C GLY A 17 -20.67 -9.00 -21.86
N GLU A 18 -20.43 -10.26 -22.16
CA GLU A 18 -20.00 -11.26 -21.19
C GLU A 18 -18.78 -10.68 -20.47
N VAL A 19 -18.99 -10.22 -19.24
CA VAL A 19 -17.89 -9.79 -18.36
C VAL A 19 -17.13 -11.06 -18.05
N ARG A 20 -16.11 -11.34 -18.85
CA ARG A 20 -15.14 -12.38 -18.57
C ARG A 20 -14.32 -11.90 -17.39
N VAL A 21 -14.75 -12.27 -16.19
CA VAL A 21 -13.89 -12.26 -15.02
C VAL A 21 -12.85 -13.33 -15.31
N TRP A 22 -11.66 -12.92 -15.72
CA TRP A 22 -10.51 -13.82 -15.71
C TRP A 22 -10.30 -14.21 -14.24
N GLU A 23 -10.47 -15.49 -13.89
CA GLU A 23 -10.10 -16.04 -12.58
C GLU A 23 -8.57 -16.09 -12.45
N GLU A 24 -7.90 -14.95 -12.66
CA GLU A 24 -6.47 -14.80 -12.42
C GLU A 24 -6.29 -14.19 -11.03
N GLY A 25 -6.06 -15.05 -10.05
CA GLY A 25 -5.74 -14.65 -8.69
C GLY A 25 -5.65 -15.87 -7.79
N ASP A 26 -4.49 -16.07 -7.17
CA ASP A 26 -4.34 -17.09 -6.14
C ASP A 26 -4.60 -16.50 -4.74
N ALA A 27 -4.93 -17.37 -3.77
CA ALA A 27 -5.22 -16.95 -2.40
C ALA A 27 -4.04 -16.24 -1.71
N VAL A 28 -2.81 -16.56 -2.08
CA VAL A 28 -1.61 -15.90 -1.54
C VAL A 28 -1.51 -14.48 -2.08
N THR A 29 -1.81 -14.26 -3.35
CA THR A 29 -1.88 -12.92 -3.96
C THR A 29 -2.98 -12.07 -3.33
N ALA A 30 -4.16 -12.63 -3.12
CA ALA A 30 -5.24 -11.95 -2.39
C ALA A 30 -4.83 -11.58 -0.96
N LEU A 31 -4.16 -12.49 -0.24
CA LEU A 31 -3.67 -12.23 1.11
C LEU A 31 -2.60 -11.13 1.12
N LYS A 32 -1.69 -11.11 0.16
CA LYS A 32 -0.68 -10.03 0.04
C LYS A 32 -1.33 -8.67 -0.22
N TYR A 33 -2.33 -8.60 -1.10
CA TYR A 33 -3.09 -7.36 -1.31
C TYR A 33 -3.81 -6.91 -0.05
N SER A 34 -4.30 -7.83 0.78
CA SER A 34 -4.94 -7.45 2.05
C SER A 34 -4.01 -6.65 2.96
N TYR A 35 -2.72 -6.99 3.00
CA TYR A 35 -1.73 -6.26 3.82
C TYR A 35 -1.32 -4.92 3.22
N LEU A 36 -1.48 -4.73 1.91
CA LEU A 36 -1.34 -3.41 1.31
C LEU A 36 -2.52 -2.52 1.61
N PHE A 37 -3.74 -2.98 1.36
CA PHE A 37 -4.91 -2.12 1.50
C PHE A 37 -5.29 -1.93 2.97
N TRP A 38 -4.90 -2.86 3.85
CA TRP A 38 -5.15 -2.81 5.28
C TRP A 38 -3.92 -3.24 6.09
N PRO A 39 -2.91 -2.36 6.20
CA PRO A 39 -1.63 -2.75 6.77
C PRO A 39 -1.71 -3.08 8.26
N CYS A 40 -0.77 -3.93 8.69
CA CYS A 40 -0.51 -4.14 10.10
C CYS A 40 0.16 -2.89 10.67
N LEU A 41 -0.29 -2.44 11.83
CA LEU A 41 0.31 -1.32 12.53
C LEU A 41 0.98 -1.84 13.79
N VAL A 42 2.24 -1.47 14.00
CA VAL A 42 3.03 -1.91 15.15
C VAL A 42 3.56 -0.70 15.89
N GLU A 43 3.37 -0.66 17.20
CA GLU A 43 3.93 0.38 18.05
C GLU A 43 5.26 -0.07 18.66
N VAL A 44 6.30 0.73 18.51
CA VAL A 44 7.62 0.54 19.13
C VAL A 44 8.03 1.86 19.77
N ASP A 45 8.24 1.84 21.09
CA ASP A 45 8.69 3.01 21.86
C ASP A 45 7.89 4.29 21.57
N GLY A 46 6.56 4.16 21.51
CA GLY A 46 5.65 5.28 21.25
C GLY A 46 5.50 5.71 19.79
N ALA A 47 6.30 5.15 18.87
CA ALA A 47 6.20 5.38 17.43
C ALA A 47 5.39 4.27 16.74
N VAL A 48 4.57 4.64 15.76
CA VAL A 48 3.78 3.68 14.96
C VAL A 48 4.47 3.41 13.63
N PHE A 49 4.59 2.14 13.29
CA PHE A 49 5.18 1.64 12.05
C PHE A 49 4.12 0.93 11.21
N VAL A 50 4.15 1.18 9.90
CA VAL A 50 3.30 0.51 8.90
C VAL A 50 4.02 -0.73 8.37
N ARG A 51 3.40 -1.91 8.50
CA ARG A 51 3.93 -3.19 8.01
C ARG A 51 3.05 -3.79 6.92
N LEU A 52 3.70 -4.23 5.85
CA LEU A 52 3.06 -4.74 4.64
C LEU A 52 3.29 -6.25 4.41
N ASP A 53 4.03 -6.92 5.30
CA ASP A 53 4.37 -8.33 5.19
C ASP A 53 3.39 -9.26 5.90
N GLY A 54 2.33 -8.70 6.52
CA GLY A 54 1.30 -9.45 7.23
C GLY A 54 1.75 -10.08 8.54
N ASN A 55 3.01 -9.89 8.93
CA ASN A 55 3.52 -10.44 10.17
C ASN A 55 3.22 -9.48 11.32
N SER A 56 2.29 -9.87 12.18
CA SER A 56 1.89 -9.10 13.35
C SER A 56 2.85 -9.24 14.53
N ASP A 57 3.87 -10.12 14.44
CA ASP A 57 4.66 -10.55 15.59
C ASP A 57 6.05 -9.89 15.72
N SER A 58 6.57 -9.97 16.95
CA SER A 58 7.54 -9.15 17.72
C SER A 58 8.92 -8.80 17.14
N GLY A 59 9.23 -9.11 15.88
CA GLY A 59 10.57 -8.89 15.32
C GLY A 59 10.91 -7.43 14.94
N LEU A 60 9.90 -6.58 14.75
CA LEU A 60 10.12 -5.22 14.27
C LEU A 60 10.93 -4.38 15.25
N ALA A 61 10.65 -4.48 16.55
CA ALA A 61 11.37 -3.70 17.56
C ALA A 61 12.88 -4.00 17.55
N GLU A 62 13.25 -5.27 17.40
CA GLU A 62 14.65 -5.68 17.31
C GLU A 62 15.27 -5.24 15.97
N LEU A 63 14.56 -5.40 14.85
CA LEU A 63 15.03 -4.92 13.55
C LEU A 63 15.28 -3.40 13.55
N VAL A 64 14.38 -2.64 14.19
CA VAL A 64 14.49 -1.19 14.33
C VAL A 64 15.70 -0.83 15.17
N LYS A 65 15.94 -1.51 16.30
CA LYS A 65 17.14 -1.32 17.12
C LYS A 65 18.42 -1.70 16.38
N GLU A 66 18.42 -2.79 15.62
CA GLU A 66 19.57 -3.22 14.83
C GLU A 66 19.95 -2.19 13.76
N ARG A 67 18.96 -1.67 13.02
CA ARG A 67 19.19 -0.61 12.02
C ARG A 67 19.45 0.75 12.64
N ALA A 68 19.01 0.99 13.88
CA ALA A 68 19.38 2.19 14.62
C ALA A 68 20.90 2.26 14.87
N VAL A 69 21.60 1.12 14.92
CA VAL A 69 23.06 1.07 15.04
C VAL A 69 23.69 1.69 13.78
N GLY A 70 24.14 2.93 13.91
CA GLY A 70 24.80 3.68 12.84
C GLY A 70 23.86 4.52 11.97
N TYR A 71 22.58 4.62 12.33
CA TYR A 71 21.66 5.56 11.67
C TYR A 71 22.03 7.01 12.02
N ARG A 72 22.36 7.80 11.00
CA ARG A 72 22.73 9.21 11.19
C ARG A 72 21.47 10.08 11.16
N GLY A 73 20.81 10.22 12.31
CA GLY A 73 19.62 11.06 12.46
C GLY A 73 18.96 10.93 13.84
N GLY A 74 17.86 11.65 14.05
CA GLY A 74 17.03 11.48 15.24
C GLY A 74 16.16 10.23 15.16
N TRP A 75 15.59 9.82 16.30
CA TRP A 75 14.62 8.73 16.34
C TRP A 75 13.43 8.98 15.41
N ALA A 76 12.91 10.21 15.39
CA ALA A 76 11.83 10.60 14.49
C ALA A 76 12.21 10.41 13.01
N ASP A 77 13.42 10.81 12.60
CA ASP A 77 13.91 10.62 11.23
C ASP A 77 14.02 9.14 10.87
N CYS A 78 14.48 8.32 11.82
CA CYS A 78 14.54 6.88 11.67
C CYS A 78 13.13 6.30 11.45
N VAL A 79 12.17 6.63 12.31
CA VAL A 79 10.77 6.20 12.19
C VAL A 79 10.18 6.61 10.84
N ASP A 80 10.35 7.88 10.45
CA ASP A 80 9.85 8.40 9.18
C ASP A 80 10.48 7.66 7.99
N SER A 81 11.75 7.27 8.07
CA SER A 81 12.42 6.52 7.01
C SER A 81 11.87 5.09 6.83
N TYR A 82 11.36 4.46 7.90
CA TYR A 82 10.67 3.17 7.82
C TYR A 82 9.27 3.27 7.24
N ASN A 83 8.64 4.42 7.42
CA ASN A 83 7.28 4.71 7.01
C ASN A 83 7.21 5.43 5.65
N ARG A 84 8.25 5.26 4.82
CA ARG A 84 8.32 5.72 3.44
C ARG A 84 8.32 4.53 2.49
N PHE A 85 7.41 4.55 1.52
CA PHE A 85 7.18 3.43 0.60
C PHE A 85 7.15 3.91 -0.84
N GLU A 86 7.94 3.32 -1.72
CA GLU A 86 7.82 3.54 -3.17
C GLU A 86 6.72 2.66 -3.74
N VAL A 87 5.72 3.27 -4.39
CA VAL A 87 4.55 2.56 -4.89
C VAL A 87 4.96 1.47 -5.88
N GLU A 88 5.87 1.75 -6.80
CA GLU A 88 6.39 0.75 -7.75
C GLU A 88 6.98 -0.49 -7.03
N GLN A 89 7.77 -0.27 -5.98
CA GLN A 89 8.41 -1.37 -5.24
C GLN A 89 7.41 -2.21 -4.47
N LEU A 90 6.29 -1.62 -4.01
CA LEU A 90 5.20 -2.39 -3.42
C LEU A 90 4.71 -3.43 -4.43
N PHE A 91 4.42 -3.02 -5.66
CA PHE A 91 3.78 -3.88 -6.66
C PHE A 91 4.71 -4.74 -7.52
N ARG A 92 6.02 -4.52 -7.40
CA ARG A 92 7.06 -5.26 -8.14
C ARG A 92 7.00 -6.78 -7.98
N ALA A 93 6.52 -7.27 -6.83
CA ALA A 93 6.42 -8.70 -6.57
C ALA A 93 5.21 -9.39 -7.21
N TRP A 94 4.25 -8.63 -7.78
CA TRP A 94 2.93 -9.16 -8.18
C TRP A 94 2.67 -9.18 -9.68
N HIS A 95 3.30 -8.29 -10.45
CA HIS A 95 3.13 -8.24 -11.89
C HIS A 95 4.50 -8.29 -12.55
N GLY A 96 4.70 -9.22 -13.49
CA GLY A 96 5.95 -9.32 -14.22
C GLY A 96 6.17 -8.08 -15.08
N GLN A 97 6.84 -7.05 -14.52
CA GLN A 97 7.41 -5.83 -15.12
C GLN A 97 6.71 -5.20 -16.34
N ARG A 98 5.42 -5.45 -16.58
CA ARG A 98 4.73 -4.89 -17.73
C ARG A 98 4.22 -3.51 -17.38
N GLU A 99 5.00 -2.52 -17.80
CA GLU A 99 4.64 -1.12 -18.07
C GLU A 99 3.49 -0.56 -17.22
N TRP A 100 3.73 -0.42 -15.92
CA TRP A 100 2.96 0.53 -15.14
C TRP A 100 3.59 1.89 -15.36
N ASP A 101 2.86 2.78 -16.01
CA ASP A 101 3.31 4.16 -16.17
C ASP A 101 3.16 4.94 -14.85
N GLY A 102 3.65 6.18 -14.84
CA GLY A 102 3.60 7.04 -13.66
C GLY A 102 2.17 7.37 -13.20
N GLU A 103 1.20 7.37 -14.11
CA GLU A 103 -0.21 7.68 -13.83
C GLU A 103 -0.85 6.54 -13.02
N LEU A 104 -0.62 5.28 -13.42
CA LEU A 104 -1.09 4.12 -12.66
C LEU A 104 -0.51 4.07 -11.24
N HIS A 105 0.78 4.38 -11.08
CA HIS A 105 1.39 4.47 -9.75
C HIS A 105 0.78 5.58 -8.91
N TRP A 106 0.43 6.72 -9.52
CA TRP A 106 -0.21 7.82 -8.83
C TRP A 106 -1.61 7.45 -8.33
N GLU A 107 -2.47 6.98 -9.22
CA GLU A 107 -3.85 6.57 -8.90
C GLU A 107 -3.90 5.51 -7.80
N LEU A 108 -3.01 4.52 -7.89
CA LEU A 108 -2.90 3.48 -6.88
C LEU A 108 -2.39 4.02 -5.54
N GLY A 109 -1.42 4.93 -5.59
CA GLY A 109 -0.95 5.67 -4.42
C GLY A 109 -2.08 6.42 -3.73
N GLU A 110 -2.97 7.09 -4.47
CA GLU A 110 -4.12 7.80 -3.89
C GLU A 110 -5.10 6.87 -3.18
N VAL A 111 -5.33 5.67 -3.71
CA VAL A 111 -6.14 4.64 -3.05
C VAL A 111 -5.48 4.22 -1.73
N LEU A 112 -4.20 3.87 -1.77
CA LEU A 112 -3.45 3.44 -0.58
C LEU A 112 -3.39 4.53 0.49
N VAL A 113 -3.16 5.78 0.11
CA VAL A 113 -3.19 6.92 1.04
C VAL A 113 -4.54 7.00 1.77
N ARG A 114 -5.66 6.85 1.04
CA ARG A 114 -6.99 6.88 1.66
C ARG A 114 -7.21 5.71 2.62
N THR A 115 -6.86 4.50 2.23
CA THR A 115 -7.05 3.33 3.09
C THR A 115 -6.13 3.34 4.30
N TRP A 116 -4.88 3.79 4.15
CA TRP A 116 -3.94 3.89 5.26
C TRP A 116 -4.32 4.98 6.25
N ARG A 117 -4.83 6.12 5.79
CA ARG A 117 -5.41 7.15 6.68
C ARG A 117 -6.54 6.56 7.53
N ALA A 118 -7.47 5.83 6.91
CA ALA A 118 -8.55 5.17 7.63
C ALA A 118 -8.02 4.14 8.64
N ARG A 119 -7.07 3.30 8.21
CA ARG A 119 -6.45 2.28 9.06
C ARG A 119 -5.76 2.85 10.29
N LEU A 120 -5.00 3.94 10.12
CA LEU A 120 -4.29 4.64 11.20
C LEU A 120 -5.27 5.30 12.17
N ALA A 121 -6.30 5.97 11.65
CA ALA A 121 -7.34 6.60 12.46
C ALA A 121 -8.13 5.57 13.29
N GLU A 122 -8.40 4.40 12.72
CA GLU A 122 -9.06 3.30 13.44
C GLU A 122 -8.15 2.67 14.51
N GLY A 123 -6.88 2.43 14.18
CA GLY A 123 -5.93 1.78 15.09
C GLY A 123 -5.46 2.65 16.25
N TYR A 124 -5.42 3.97 16.05
CA TYR A 124 -4.90 4.95 17.01
C TYR A 124 -5.77 6.22 17.02
N PRO A 125 -7.00 6.14 17.54
CA PRO A 125 -7.97 7.25 17.48
C PRO A 125 -7.52 8.51 18.23
N ASP A 126 -6.64 8.36 19.22
CA ASP A 126 -6.09 9.47 20.00
C ASP A 126 -4.83 10.12 19.38
N ARG A 127 -4.44 9.68 18.18
CA ARG A 127 -3.26 10.16 17.47
C ARG A 127 -3.64 10.75 16.12
N ARG A 128 -2.83 11.70 15.66
CA ARG A 128 -2.94 12.31 14.34
C ARG A 128 -1.76 11.88 13.49
N PHE A 129 -2.07 11.35 12.31
CA PHE A 129 -1.09 11.01 11.28
C PHE A 129 -1.30 11.85 10.04
N GLU A 130 -0.22 12.08 9.33
CA GLU A 130 -0.22 12.59 7.98
C GLU A 130 0.24 11.46 7.05
N VAL A 131 -0.54 11.21 6.00
CA VAL A 131 -0.21 10.23 4.97
C VAL A 131 -0.24 10.98 3.65
N LEU A 132 0.90 11.12 2.98
CA LEU A 132 1.06 11.92 1.78
C LEU A 132 1.48 11.05 0.62
N LEU A 133 0.92 11.34 -0.56
CA LEU A 133 1.47 10.90 -1.83
C LEU A 133 2.45 11.97 -2.30
N LEU A 134 3.69 11.56 -2.60
CA LEU A 134 4.75 12.43 -3.06
C LEU A 134 5.05 12.13 -4.53
N GLU A 135 5.28 13.19 -5.29
CA GLU A 135 5.72 13.10 -6.67
C GLU A 135 7.09 12.38 -6.77
N PRO A 136 7.36 11.74 -7.92
CA PRO A 136 8.69 11.22 -8.23
C PRO A 136 9.76 12.32 -8.10
N GLU A 137 10.92 11.96 -7.56
CA GLU A 137 12.09 12.85 -7.50
C GLU A 137 13.34 12.09 -7.99
N ASP A 138 14.46 12.79 -8.18
CA ASP A 138 15.69 12.18 -8.70
C ASP A 138 16.07 10.89 -7.92
N GLY A 139 15.97 9.75 -8.60
CA GLY A 139 16.30 8.43 -8.07
C GLY A 139 15.17 7.70 -7.33
N PHE A 140 13.99 8.28 -7.21
CA PHE A 140 12.83 7.67 -6.54
C PHE A 140 11.54 7.83 -7.32
N GLY A 141 10.74 6.76 -7.40
CA GLY A 141 9.40 6.81 -7.98
C GLY A 141 8.39 7.55 -7.09
N THR A 142 7.10 7.44 -7.45
CA THR A 142 5.98 7.89 -6.62
C THR A 142 6.05 7.24 -5.23
N ARG A 143 5.87 8.02 -4.17
CA ARG A 143 6.07 7.56 -2.78
C ARG A 143 4.90 7.88 -1.87
N ILE A 144 4.68 7.03 -0.88
CA ILE A 144 3.79 7.28 0.24
C ILE A 144 4.64 7.53 1.48
N ASP A 145 4.48 8.70 2.10
CA ASP A 145 5.09 9.05 3.38
C ASP A 145 4.01 9.01 4.48
N VAL A 146 4.28 8.28 5.56
CA VAL A 146 3.43 8.23 6.75
C VAL A 146 4.18 8.85 7.93
N ARG A 147 3.60 9.88 8.55
CA ARG A 147 4.22 10.59 9.69
C ARG A 147 3.25 10.76 10.84
N GLN A 148 3.72 10.57 12.06
CA GLN A 148 2.94 10.88 13.26
C GLN A 148 3.08 12.38 13.58
N VAL A 149 1.98 13.12 13.50
CA VAL A 149 1.95 14.57 13.76
C VAL A 149 1.69 14.85 15.24
N THR A 150 0.82 14.07 15.89
CA THR A 150 0.48 14.27 17.30
C THR A 150 0.10 12.94 17.96
N PRO A 151 0.60 12.63 19.17
CA PRO A 151 1.69 13.33 19.85
C PRO A 151 2.99 13.26 19.03
N ALA A 152 3.92 14.18 19.26
CA ALA A 152 5.23 14.09 18.63
C ALA A 152 5.93 12.80 19.09
N VAL A 153 6.68 12.17 18.17
CA VAL A 153 7.47 10.98 18.49
C VAL A 153 8.55 11.36 19.50
N VAL A 154 8.61 10.63 20.62
CA VAL A 154 9.59 10.87 21.70
C VAL A 154 10.76 9.94 21.50
N THR A 155 11.97 10.50 21.53
CA THR A 155 13.21 9.71 21.47
C THR A 155 13.33 8.80 22.69
N PRO A 156 13.48 7.48 22.52
CA PRO A 156 13.63 6.56 23.65
C PRO A 156 15.03 6.64 24.26
N ASP A 157 15.14 6.28 25.54
CA ASP A 157 16.39 6.35 26.32
C ASP A 157 17.53 5.51 25.73
N TRP A 158 17.20 4.47 24.96
CA TRP A 158 18.19 3.60 24.33
C TRP A 158 18.73 4.17 23.01
N TRP A 159 18.13 5.24 22.45
CA TRP A 159 18.59 5.86 21.21
C TRP A 159 19.91 6.60 21.43
N ARG A 160 20.97 6.22 20.72
CA ARG A 160 22.33 6.75 20.95
C ARG A 160 22.87 7.69 19.88
N GLY A 161 22.14 7.91 18.78
CA GLY A 161 22.59 8.75 17.67
C GLY A 161 23.82 8.19 16.98
#